data_AF-A0A7W9WTM3-F1
#
_entry.id   AF-A0A7W9WTM3-F1
#
_cell.length_a   1.000
_cell.length_b   1.000
_cell.length_c   1.000
_cell.angle_alpha   90.00
_cell.angle_beta   90.00
_cell.angle_gamma   90.00
#
_symmetry.space_group_name_H-M   'P 1'
#
loop_
_entity.id
_entity.type
_entity.pdbx_description
1 polymer ?
#
loop_
_entity_poly.entity_id
_entity_poly.type
_entity_poly.pdbx_seq_one_letter_code
_entity_poly.pdbx_strand_id
1 'polypeptide(L)' 'MKTPFSKSEAQLILSIAHERAEYRAAVAGVELESAAGSAIYDTVIYSTLSELAPALSIEEFIGLLARPEVLH' A
#
# COMPACT_ATOMS: atom_id res chain seq x y z
N MET A 1 -12.49 -1.20 22.26
CA MET A 1 -11.41 -2.05 21.72
C MET A 1 -11.20 -1.64 20.27
N LYS A 2 -9.96 -1.39 19.82
CA LYS A 2 -9.69 -1.20 18.38
C LYS A 2 -9.65 -2.60 17.74
N THR A 3 -10.41 -2.80 16.68
CA THR A 3 -10.33 -4.04 15.89
C THR A 3 -8.93 -4.12 15.27
N PRO A 4 -8.22 -5.25 15.40
CA PRO A 4 -6.90 -5.41 14.78
C PRO A 4 -7.04 -5.37 13.25
N PHE A 5 -6.12 -4.67 12.57
CA PHE A 5 -6.04 -4.65 11.11
C PHE A 5 -5.83 -6.08 10.58
N SER A 6 -6.64 -6.45 9.61
CA SER A 6 -6.62 -7.76 8.94
C SER A 6 -5.76 -7.74 7.66
N LYS A 7 -5.39 -8.93 7.18
CA LYS A 7 -4.67 -9.08 5.90
C LYS A 7 -5.49 -8.55 4.73
N SER A 8 -6.80 -8.79 4.71
CA SER A 8 -7.69 -8.31 3.64
C SER A 8 -7.78 -6.79 3.60
N GLU A 9 -7.81 -6.12 4.77
CA GLU A 9 -7.73 -4.66 4.84
C GLU A 9 -6.38 -4.14 4.33
N ALA A 10 -5.27 -4.82 4.66
CA ALA A 10 -3.96 -4.47 4.12
C ALA A 10 -3.88 -4.65 2.59
N GLN A 11 -4.47 -5.73 2.04
CA GLN A 11 -4.57 -5.94 0.60
C GLN A 11 -5.41 -4.86 -0.09
N LEU A 12 -6.52 -4.44 0.53
CA LEU A 12 -7.36 -3.36 0.01
C LEU A 12 -6.58 -2.04 -0.04
N ILE A 13 -5.86 -1.69 1.03
CA ILE A 13 -5.01 -0.49 1.07
C ILE A 13 -3.93 -0.56 -0.02
N LEU A 14 -3.30 -1.72 -0.21
CA LEU A 14 -2.30 -1.92 -1.26
C LEU A 14 -2.89 -1.69 -2.65
N SER A 15 -4.09 -2.21 -2.92
CA SER A 15 -4.80 -2.01 -4.19
C SER A 15 -5.07 -0.52 -4.46
N ILE A 16 -5.57 0.20 -3.45
CA ILE A 16 -5.84 1.64 -3.55
C ILE A 16 -4.54 2.43 -3.80
N ALA A 17 -3.47 2.09 -3.08
CA ALA A 17 -2.16 2.71 -3.28
C ALA A 17 -1.62 2.44 -4.68
N HIS A 18 -1.82 1.23 -5.22
CA HIS A 18 -1.39 0.87 -6.56
C HIS A 18 -2.11 1.72 -7.63
N GLU A 19 -3.44 1.79 -7.60
CA GLU A 19 -4.21 2.62 -8.54
C GLU A 19 -3.81 4.11 -8.48
N ARG A 20 -3.57 4.64 -7.28
CA ARG A 20 -3.10 6.01 -7.08
C ARG A 20 -1.69 6.21 -7.65
N ALA A 21 -0.81 5.22 -7.53
CA ALA A 21 0.54 5.28 -8.05
C ALA A 21 0.58 5.21 -9.58
N GLU A 22 -0.24 4.34 -10.18
CA GLU A 22 -0.42 4.27 -11.64
C GLU A 22 -0.89 5.62 -12.20
N TYR A 23 -1.91 6.21 -11.57
CA TYR A 23 -2.40 7.53 -11.98
C TYR A 23 -1.32 8.60 -11.91
N ARG A 24 -0.55 8.66 -10.81
CA ARG A 24 0.53 9.65 -10.64
C ARG A 24 1.69 9.43 -11.61
N ALA A 25 2.06 8.18 -11.87
CA ALA A 25 3.09 7.83 -12.83
C ALA A 25 2.67 8.25 -14.25
N ALA A 26 1.41 7.98 -14.63
CA ALA A 26 0.85 8.40 -15.91
C ALA A 26 0.83 9.94 -16.06
N VAL A 27 0.42 10.67 -15.03
CA VAL A 27 0.45 12.15 -15.01
C VAL A 27 1.88 12.69 -15.16
N ALA A 28 2.86 12.03 -14.56
CA ALA A 28 4.27 12.39 -14.67
C ALA A 28 4.92 11.90 -15.99
N GLY A 29 4.21 11.10 -16.80
CA GLY A 29 4.75 10.53 -18.03
C GLY A 29 5.86 9.51 -17.80
N VAL A 30 5.84 8.80 -16.67
CA VAL A 30 6.84 7.79 -16.32
C VAL A 30 6.21 6.40 -16.19
N GLU A 31 6.98 5.37 -16.52
CA GLU A 31 6.59 3.98 -16.26
C GLU A 31 6.71 3.67 -14.77
N LEU A 32 5.73 2.96 -14.21
CA LEU A 32 5.71 2.62 -12.80
C LEU A 32 6.90 1.72 -12.39
N GLU A 33 7.37 0.89 -13.31
CA GLU A 33 8.51 -0.04 -13.13
C GLU A 33 9.88 0.66 -13.21
N SER A 34 9.90 1.93 -13.63
CA SER A 34 11.14 2.73 -13.68
C SER A 34 11.59 3.17 -12.29
N ALA A 35 12.84 3.62 -12.15
CA ALA A 35 13.33 4.20 -10.89
C ALA A 35 12.48 5.40 -10.41
N ALA A 36 12.00 6.22 -11.34
CA ALA A 36 11.11 7.34 -11.02
C ALA A 36 9.71 6.85 -10.60
N GLY A 37 9.18 5.83 -11.28
CA GLY A 37 7.92 5.18 -10.93
C GLY A 37 7.95 4.53 -9.55
N SER A 38 9.05 3.84 -9.21
CA SER A 38 9.25 3.24 -7.88
C SER A 38 9.24 4.31 -6.78
N ALA A 39 9.88 5.45 -6.99
CA ALA A 39 9.86 6.55 -6.01
C ALA A 39 8.45 7.15 -5.82
N ILE A 40 7.65 7.22 -6.89
CA ILE A 40 6.22 7.59 -6.81
C ILE A 40 5.46 6.54 -6.01
N TYR A 41 5.67 5.26 -6.31
CA TYR A 41 4.98 4.15 -5.65
C TYR A 41 5.21 4.16 -4.13
N ASP A 42 6.47 4.27 -3.69
CA ASP A 42 6.82 4.36 -2.27
C ASP A 42 6.09 5.51 -1.59
N THR A 43 6.16 6.71 -2.19
CA THR A 43 5.49 7.91 -1.67
C THR A 43 3.98 7.69 -1.54
N VAL A 44 3.36 7.06 -2.54
CA VAL A 44 1.93 6.80 -2.55
C VAL A 44 1.54 5.77 -1.49
N ILE A 45 2.34 4.71 -1.29
CA ILE A 45 2.12 3.72 -0.23
C ILE A 45 2.11 4.39 1.14
N TYR A 46 3.15 5.18 1.47
CA TYR A 46 3.22 5.88 2.76
C TYR A 46 2.06 6.85 2.96
N SER A 47 1.70 7.63 1.93
CA SER A 47 0.60 8.59 2.04
C SER A 47 -0.76 7.91 2.20
N THR A 48 -0.99 6.80 1.48
CA THR A 48 -2.25 6.03 1.56
C THR A 48 -2.37 5.30 2.90
N LEU A 49 -1.26 4.75 3.42
CA LEU A 49 -1.23 4.15 4.74
C LEU A 49 -1.53 5.19 5.83
N SER A 50 -0.93 6.37 5.74
CA SER A 50 -1.16 7.46 6.70
C SER A 50 -2.61 7.97 6.68
N GLU A 51 -3.27 7.95 5.52
CA GLU A 51 -4.67 8.38 5.36
C GLU A 51 -5.67 7.33 5.87
N LEU A 52 -5.48 6.06 5.49
CA LEU A 52 -6.47 5.00 5.69
C LEU A 52 -6.20 4.14 6.94
N ALA A 53 -4.95 4.07 7.38
CA ALA A 53 -4.52 3.28 8.52
C ALA A 53 -3.43 4.00 9.34
N PRO A 54 -3.69 5.21 9.87
CA PRO A 54 -2.68 6.02 10.57
C PRO A 54 -2.10 5.36 11.84
N ALA A 55 -2.75 4.31 12.34
CA ALA A 55 -2.28 3.55 13.50
C ALA A 55 -1.40 2.35 13.13
N LEU A 56 -1.19 2.08 11.84
CA LEU A 56 -0.43 0.94 11.33
C LEU A 56 0.94 1.43 10.83
N SER A 57 2.01 0.86 11.38
CA SER A 57 3.37 1.10 10.85
C SER A 57 3.58 0.40 9.50
N ILE A 58 4.58 0.85 8.73
CA ILE A 58 4.90 0.21 7.45
C ILE A 58 5.37 -1.24 7.65
N GLU A 59 6.08 -1.52 8.74
CA GLU A 59 6.54 -2.86 9.09
C GLU A 59 5.37 -3.79 9.43
N GLU A 60 4.39 -3.32 10.20
CA GLU A 60 3.17 -4.08 10.48
C GLU A 60 2.34 -4.32 9.23
N PHE A 61 2.24 -3.31 8.35
CA PHE A 61 1.55 -3.42 7.07
C PHE A 61 2.18 -4.49 6.17
N ILE A 62 3.51 -4.44 5.98
CA ILE A 62 4.25 -5.47 5.23
C ILE A 62 4.08 -6.84 5.91
N GLY A 63 4.14 -6.89 7.24
CA GLY A 63 3.94 -8.11 8.01
C GLY A 63 2.54 -8.71 7.80
N LEU A 64 1.49 -7.91 7.67
CA LEU A 64 0.14 -8.38 7.35
C LEU A 64 0.06 -8.96 5.95
N LEU A 65 0.65 -8.30 4.95
CA LEU A 65 0.67 -8.76 3.57
C LEU A 65 1.44 -10.08 3.39
N ALA A 66 2.53 -10.26 4.14
CA ALA A 66 3.36 -11.46 4.09
C ALA A 66 2.74 -12.68 4.79
N ARG A 67 1.68 -12.51 5.59
CA ARG A 67 1.03 -13.65 6.28
C ARG A 67 0.43 -14.63 5.27
N PRO A 68 0.69 -15.94 5.40
CA PRO A 68 -0.02 -16.93 4.59
C PRO A 68 -1.52 -16.85 4.87
N GLU A 69 -2.34 -17.00 3.84
CA GLU A 69 -3.78 -17.25 4.04
C GLU A 69 -3.90 -18.63 4.69
N VAL A 70 -4.16 -18.65 5.99
CA VAL A 70 -4.48 -19.92 6.66
C VAL A 70 -5.91 -20.26 6.22
N LEU A 71 -6.02 -21.14 5.22
CA LEU A 71 -7.25 -21.84 4.90
C LEU A 71 -7.59 -22.74 6.10
N HIS A 72 -8.55 -22.31 6.91
CA HIS A 72 -9.20 -23.15 7.91
C HIS A 72 -10.44 -23.82 7.30
#